data_AF-A0A7I7MNC0-F1
#
_entry.id   AF-A0A7I7MNC0-F1
#
_cell.length_a   1.000
_cell.length_b   1.000
_cell.length_c   1.000
_cell.angle_alpha   90.00
_cell.angle_beta   90.00
_cell.angle_gamma   90.00
#
_symmetry.space_group_name_H-M   'P 1'
#
loop_
_entity.id
_entity.type
_entity.pdbx_description
1 polymer ?
#
loop_
_entity_poly.entity_id
_entity_poly.type
_entity_poly.pdbx_seq_one_letter_code
_entity_poly.pdbx_strand_id
1 'polypeptide(L)' 'MPQRDGCGAREVFGEEKAIWWQRAPAVWPDYADSQSKTERQIPVFILTPVS' A
#
# COMPACT_ATOMS: atom_id res chain seq x y z
N MET A 1 -8.89 -29.71 -1.27
CA MET A 1 -8.50 -28.85 -0.14
C MET A 1 -8.36 -27.44 -0.68
N PRO A 2 -8.99 -26.40 -0.11
CA PRO A 2 -8.70 -25.04 -0.57
C PRO A 2 -7.25 -24.74 -0.18
N GLN A 3 -6.39 -24.46 -1.17
CA GLN A 3 -5.07 -23.93 -0.91
C GLN A 3 -5.30 -22.59 -0.19
N ARG A 4 -4.81 -22.48 1.04
CA ARG A 4 -4.75 -21.16 1.69
C ARG A 4 -3.60 -20.46 0.98
N ASP A 5 -3.92 -19.77 -0.12
CA ASP A 5 -2.95 -18.94 -0.82
C ASP A 5 -2.56 -17.83 0.16
N GLY A 6 -1.45 -18.03 0.88
CA GLY A 6 -0.94 -17.01 1.77
C GLY A 6 -0.68 -15.75 0.96
N CYS A 7 -0.92 -14.59 1.55
CA CYS A 7 -0.44 -13.34 0.99
C CYS A 7 0.71 -12.87 1.89
N GLY A 8 1.92 -12.79 1.32
CA GLY A 8 3.02 -12.07 1.95
C GLY A 8 2.76 -10.57 1.88
N ALA A 9 3.00 -9.85 2.97
CA ALA A 9 2.91 -8.39 3.00
C ALA A 9 4.30 -7.81 3.27
N ARG A 10 4.74 -6.85 2.45
CA ARG A 10 5.97 -6.08 2.69
C ARG A 10 5.66 -4.59 2.74
N GLU A 11 6.22 -3.91 3.72
CA GLU A 11 6.20 -2.44 3.77
C GLU A 11 7.17 -1.88 2.74
N VAL A 12 6.79 -0.79 2.07
CA VAL A 12 7.62 -0.10 1.09
C VAL A 12 7.88 1.35 1.48
N PHE A 13 9.06 1.85 1.11
CA PHE A 13 9.57 3.15 1.52
C PHE A 13 10.12 3.92 0.31
N GLY A 14 10.36 5.23 0.50
CA GLY A 14 11.02 6.08 -0.50
C GLY A 14 10.27 6.14 -1.84
N GLU A 15 10.99 5.90 -2.93
CA GLU A 15 10.48 6.00 -4.30
C GLU A 15 9.41 4.94 -4.61
N GLU A 16 9.59 3.71 -4.12
CA GLU A 16 8.61 2.63 -4.33
C GLU A 16 7.26 3.00 -3.70
N LYS A 17 7.29 3.56 -2.49
CA LYS A 17 6.09 4.09 -1.83
C LYS A 17 5.44 5.21 -2.66
N ALA A 18 6.23 6.13 -3.23
CA ALA A 18 5.70 7.24 -4.04
C ALA A 18 4.96 6.74 -5.29
N ILE A 19 5.50 5.72 -5.97
CA ILE A 19 4.86 5.11 -7.14
C ILE A 19 3.51 4.48 -6.76
N TRP A 20 3.45 3.73 -5.65
CA TRP A 20 2.20 3.15 -5.17
C TRP A 20 1.22 4.19 -4.65
N TRP A 21 1.73 5.25 -4.02
CA TRP A 21 0.93 6.38 -3.56
C TRP A 21 0.24 7.10 -4.70
N GLN A 22 0.89 7.28 -5.85
CA GLN A 22 0.28 7.89 -7.04
C GLN A 22 -0.84 7.03 -7.64
N ARG A 23 -0.82 5.71 -7.41
CA ARG A 23 -1.84 4.78 -7.92
C ARG A 23 -3.07 4.67 -7.02
N ALA A 24 -2.92 4.96 -5.73
CA ALA A 24 -4.02 4.83 -4.76
C ALA A 24 -5.22 5.78 -4.98
N PRO A 25 -5.04 7.07 -5.36
CA PRO A 25 -6.15 8.00 -5.61
C PRO A 25 -7.09 7.55 -6.73
N ALA A 26 -6.60 6.76 -7.69
CA ALA A 26 -7.41 6.22 -8.78
C ALA A 26 -8.45 5.20 -8.29
N VAL A 27 -8.23 4.59 -7.12
CA VAL A 27 -9.12 3.59 -6.51
C VAL A 27 -9.87 4.17 -5.30
N TRP A 28 -9.22 5.07 -4.55
CA TRP A 28 -9.78 5.69 -3.36
C TRP A 28 -9.42 7.19 -3.30
N PRO A 29 -10.35 8.09 -3.62
CA PRO A 29 -10.09 9.54 -3.67
C PRO A 29 -9.59 10.15 -2.36
N ASP A 30 -10.15 9.77 -1.21
CA ASP A 30 -9.74 10.26 0.12
C ASP A 30 -8.33 9.81 0.57
N TYR A 31 -7.72 8.84 -0.12
CA TYR A 31 -6.38 8.37 0.22
C TYR A 31 -5.32 9.45 -0.07
N ALA A 32 -5.58 10.32 -1.06
CA ALA A 32 -4.72 11.44 -1.41
C ALA A 32 -4.58 12.46 -0.27
N ASP A 33 -5.63 12.66 0.54
CA ASP A 33 -5.69 13.66 1.62
C ASP A 33 -5.11 13.17 2.96
N SER A 34 -4.68 11.92 3.02
CA SER A 34 -4.28 11.32 4.29
C SER A 34 -2.91 11.81 4.78
N GLN A 35 -2.01 12.23 3.87
CA GLN A 35 -0.75 12.89 4.25
C GLN A 35 -0.95 14.31 4.82
N SER A 36 -1.97 15.03 4.35
CA SER A 36 -2.23 16.41 4.80
C SER A 36 -2.74 16.49 6.24
N LYS A 37 -3.24 15.37 6.80
CA LYS A 37 -3.88 15.31 8.12
C LYS A 37 -2.92 14.89 9.24
N THR A 38 -1.69 14.50 8.92
CA THR A 38 -0.75 14.02 9.94
C THR A 38 0.70 14.22 9.50
N GLU A 39 1.58 14.61 10.44
CA GLU A 39 3.02 14.75 10.19
C GLU A 39 3.74 13.40 10.06
N ARG A 40 3.02 12.29 10.27
CA ARG A 40 3.54 10.92 10.19
C ARG A 40 3.39 10.35 8.79
N GLN A 41 4.45 9.75 8.29
CA GLN A 41 4.41 9.02 7.03
C GLN A 41 3.46 7.81 7.14
N ILE A 42 2.44 7.75 6.29
CA ILE A 42 1.52 6.60 6.23
C ILE A 42 2.28 5.39 5.65
N PRO A 43 2.35 4.25 6.37
CA PRO A 43 3.01 3.06 5.86
C PRO A 43 2.20 2.45 4.70
N VAL A 44 2.90 2.01 3.66
CA VAL A 44 2.30 1.39 2.47
C VAL A 44 2.79 -0.04 2.38
N PHE A 45 1.86 -0.99 2.22
CA PHE A 45 2.18 -2.41 2.11
C PHE A 45 1.80 -2.95 0.73
N ILE A 46 2.69 -3.74 0.14
CA ILE A 46 2.40 -4.52 -1.06
C ILE A 46 2.10 -5.94 -0.64
N LEU A 47 0.98 -6.46 -1.12
CA LEU A 47 0.61 -7.87 -0.98
C LEU A 47 1.12 -8.64 -2.20
N THR A 48 1.89 -9.69 -1.95
CA THR A 48 2.33 -10.65 -2.97
C THR A 48 1.80 -12.03 -2.64
N PRO A 49 1.33 -12.80 -3.63
CA PRO A 49 0.99 -14.20 -3.40
C PRO A 49 2.23 -14.96 -2.95
N VAL A 50 2.12 -15.76 -1.88
CA VAL A 50 3.13 -16.78 -1.55
C VAL A 50 2.66 -18.11 -2.14
N SER A 51 3.49 -18.68 -3.01
CA SER A 51 3.29 -20.02 -3.60
C SER A 51 3.41 -21.14 -2.57
#